data_AF-A0AA35NK81-F1
#
_entry.id   AF-A0AA35NK81-F1
#
_cell.length_a   1.000
_cell.length_b   1.000
_cell.length_c   1.000
_cell.angle_alpha   90.00
_cell.angle_beta   90.00
_cell.angle_gamma   90.00
#
_symmetry.space_group_name_H-M   'P 1'
#
loop_
_entity.id
_entity.type
_entity.pdbx_description
1 polymer ?
#
loop_
_entity_poly.entity_id
_entity_poly.type
_entity_poly.pdbx_seq_one_letter_code
_entity_poly.pdbx_strand_id
1 'polypeptide(L)'
;MSGNPGSSMSALRPTPPERGSFPLDHDGECTKFMQEYLKCMQLVRNENAMNCRLLAKDYLRCRMDHQLMDYDEWTHLGLPEDASGKSADHKSNSANNDSRPGQNIR
;
A
#
# COMPACT_ATOMS: atom_id res chain seq x y z
N MET A 1 11.31 51.43 -19.26
CA MET A 1 10.18 50.47 -19.11
C MET A 1 10.35 49.47 -20.24
N SER A 2 10.64 48.18 -20.08
CA SER A 2 10.53 47.29 -18.94
C SER A 2 11.61 46.21 -19.09
N GLY A 3 12.26 45.86 -17.99
CA GLY A 3 13.29 44.82 -17.96
C GLY A 3 12.71 43.47 -18.37
N ASN A 4 13.53 42.70 -19.06
CA ASN A 4 13.28 41.30 -19.39
C ASN A 4 13.93 40.46 -18.27
N PRO A 5 13.20 39.84 -17.33
CA PRO A 5 13.79 38.89 -16.41
C PRO A 5 13.51 37.49 -16.94
N GLY A 6 14.52 36.94 -17.63
CA GLY A 6 14.69 35.50 -17.74
C GLY A 6 14.84 34.92 -16.34
N SER A 7 13.73 34.53 -15.73
CA SER A 7 13.73 33.75 -14.51
C SER A 7 13.78 32.29 -14.90
N SER A 8 15.01 31.77 -14.93
CA SER A 8 15.27 30.34 -14.87
C SER A 8 14.47 29.76 -13.71
N MET A 9 13.33 29.13 -14.00
CA MET A 9 12.76 28.17 -13.08
C MET A 9 13.79 27.05 -12.98
N SER A 10 14.70 27.17 -12.02
CA SER A 10 15.48 26.06 -11.51
C SER A 10 14.49 24.92 -11.37
N ALA A 11 14.68 23.88 -12.18
CA ALA A 11 13.87 22.68 -12.10
C ALA A 11 13.87 22.26 -10.63
N LEU A 12 12.76 22.51 -9.94
CA LEU A 12 12.47 21.92 -8.65
C LEU A 12 12.52 20.43 -8.94
N ARG A 13 13.68 19.81 -8.71
CA ARG A 13 13.79 18.37 -8.67
C ARG A 13 12.95 18.01 -7.46
N PRO A 14 11.72 17.50 -7.65
CA PRO A 14 10.94 17.08 -6.50
C PRO A 14 11.83 16.08 -5.77
N THR A 15 12.09 16.33 -4.49
CA THR A 15 12.65 15.29 -3.62
C THR A 15 11.76 14.07 -3.80
N PRO A 16 12.32 12.92 -4.23
CA PRO A 16 11.53 11.71 -4.39
C PRO A 16 10.73 11.47 -3.11
N PRO A 17 9.43 11.17 -3.21
CA PRO A 17 8.62 10.94 -2.02
C PRO A 17 9.28 9.88 -1.15
N GLU A 18 9.19 10.04 0.18
CA GLU A 18 9.77 9.17 1.21
C GLU A 18 9.41 7.66 1.06
N ARG A 19 8.48 7.33 0.16
CA ARG A 19 8.09 5.95 -0.17
C ARG A 19 8.61 5.43 -1.51
N GLY A 20 9.48 6.17 -2.21
CA GLY A 20 10.10 5.76 -3.47
C GLY A 20 9.11 5.52 -4.62
N SER A 21 9.59 5.57 -5.85
CA SER A 21 8.99 4.80 -6.96
C SER A 21 9.36 3.34 -6.70
N PHE A 22 8.66 2.72 -5.75
CA PHE A 22 9.11 1.51 -5.09
C PHE A 22 9.34 0.39 -6.12
N PRO A 23 10.55 -0.18 -6.22
CA PRO A 23 10.75 -1.46 -6.90
C PRO A 23 10.12 -2.54 -6.02
N LEU A 24 8.79 -2.63 -6.09
CA LEU A 24 7.92 -3.42 -5.21
C LEU A 24 8.13 -4.94 -5.37
N ASP A 25 8.84 -5.28 -6.44
CA ASP A 25 9.32 -6.59 -6.86
C ASP A 25 10.70 -6.29 -7.47
N HIS A 26 11.78 -6.38 -6.69
CA HIS A 26 13.13 -6.08 -7.19
C HIS A 26 13.58 -7.14 -8.21
N ASP A 27 13.24 -8.40 -7.95
CA ASP A 27 13.68 -9.55 -8.74
C ASP A 27 12.52 -10.27 -9.45
N GLY A 28 11.31 -9.71 -9.35
CA GLY A 28 10.12 -10.20 -10.03
C GLY A 28 9.59 -11.55 -9.53
N GLU A 29 9.91 -11.94 -8.30
CA GLU A 29 9.52 -13.24 -7.72
C GLU A 29 8.00 -13.46 -7.72
N CYS A 30 7.20 -12.40 -7.53
CA CYS A 30 5.74 -12.47 -7.51
C CYS A 30 5.07 -12.07 -8.84
N THR A 31 5.86 -11.82 -9.90
CA THR A 31 5.38 -11.35 -11.21
C THR A 31 4.36 -12.30 -11.84
N LYS A 32 4.53 -13.62 -11.66
CA LYS A 32 3.61 -14.61 -12.24
C LYS A 32 2.18 -14.41 -11.72
N PHE A 33 2.02 -14.33 -10.41
CA PHE A 33 0.71 -14.13 -9.77
C PHE A 33 0.13 -12.76 -10.11
N MET A 34 0.98 -11.72 -10.20
CA MET A 34 0.56 -10.40 -10.66
C MET A 34 -0.05 -10.45 -12.07
N GLN A 35 0.62 -11.12 -13.00
CA GLN A 35 0.15 -11.23 -14.39
C GLN A 35 -1.17 -11.99 -14.48
N GLU A 36 -1.33 -13.07 -13.72
CA GLU A 36 -2.58 -13.84 -13.67
C GLU A 36 -3.74 -12.99 -13.12
N TYR A 37 -3.50 -12.24 -12.04
CA TYR A 37 -4.47 -11.31 -11.48
C TYR A 37 -4.87 -10.22 -12.47
N LEU A 38 -3.89 -9.54 -13.09
CA LEU A 38 -4.16 -8.48 -14.08
C LEU A 38 -4.93 -9.01 -15.29
N LYS A 39 -4.58 -10.22 -15.77
CA LYS A 39 -5.30 -10.88 -16.85
C LYS A 39 -6.75 -11.16 -16.46
N CYS A 40 -6.99 -11.60 -15.22
CA CYS A 40 -8.34 -11.79 -14.70
C CYS A 40 -9.13 -10.49 -14.69
N MET A 41 -8.55 -9.42 -14.13
CA MET A 41 -9.17 -8.09 -14.07
C MET A 41 -9.54 -7.58 -15.46
N GLN A 42 -8.68 -7.79 -16.45
CA GLN A 42 -8.96 -7.40 -17.83
C GLN A 42 -10.14 -8.20 -18.44
N LEU A 43 -10.26 -9.49 -18.13
CA LEU A 43 -11.36 -10.34 -18.60
C LEU A 43 -12.71 -9.92 -18.01
N VAL A 44 -12.73 -9.56 -16.73
CA VAL A 44 -13.95 -9.14 -16.02
C VAL A 44 -14.20 -7.63 -16.12
N ARG A 45 -13.48 -6.91 -16.99
CA ARG A 45 -13.61 -5.46 -17.19
C ARG A 45 -13.47 -4.65 -15.90
N ASN A 46 -12.54 -5.05 -15.05
CA ASN A 46 -12.28 -4.48 -13.72
C ASN A 46 -13.47 -4.55 -12.76
N GLU A 47 -14.40 -5.48 -12.97
CA GLU A 47 -15.42 -5.80 -11.99
C GLU A 47 -14.83 -6.62 -10.83
N ASN A 48 -15.44 -6.48 -9.65
CA ASN A 48 -15.01 -7.20 -8.45
C ASN A 48 -15.49 -8.67 -8.46
N ALA A 49 -14.92 -9.47 -9.35
CA ALA A 49 -15.28 -10.86 -9.52
C ALA A 49 -14.51 -11.78 -8.55
N MET A 50 -15.20 -12.78 -7.99
CA MET A 50 -14.65 -13.66 -6.96
C MET A 50 -13.42 -14.45 -7.42
N ASN A 51 -13.36 -14.84 -8.69
CA ASN A 51 -12.22 -15.51 -9.29
C ASN A 51 -10.95 -14.62 -9.27
N CYS A 52 -11.08 -13.32 -9.51
CA CYS A 52 -9.94 -12.40 -9.46
C CYS A 52 -9.48 -12.11 -8.03
N ARG A 53 -10.39 -12.16 -7.05
CA ARG A 53 -10.04 -12.01 -5.63
C ARG A 53 -9.17 -13.16 -5.10
N LEU A 54 -9.39 -14.38 -5.59
CA LEU A 54 -8.51 -15.51 -5.28
C LEU A 54 -7.09 -15.29 -5.81
N LEU A 55 -6.95 -14.82 -7.05
CA LEU A 55 -5.66 -14.51 -7.64
C LEU A 55 -4.97 -13.31 -6.95
N ALA A 56 -5.75 -12.32 -6.53
CA ALA A 56 -5.23 -11.18 -5.75
C ALA A 56 -4.65 -11.65 -4.41
N LYS A 57 -5.29 -12.63 -3.78
CA LYS A 57 -4.82 -13.23 -2.53
C LYS A 57 -3.49 -13.94 -2.69
N ASP A 58 -3.34 -14.77 -3.72
CA ASP A 58 -2.09 -15.46 -4.01
C ASP A 58 -0.95 -14.47 -4.30
N TYR A 59 -1.25 -13.40 -5.04
CA TYR A 59 -0.29 -12.33 -5.31
C TYR A 59 0.17 -11.61 -4.04
N LEU A 60 -0.77 -11.22 -3.17
CA LEU A 60 -0.43 -10.53 -1.91
C LEU A 60 0.27 -11.46 -0.93
N ARG A 61 -0.13 -12.73 -0.87
CA ARG A 61 0.53 -13.75 -0.07
C ARG A 61 1.99 -13.92 -0.48
N CYS A 62 2.27 -14.07 -1.78
CA CYS A 62 3.64 -14.15 -2.28
C CYS A 62 4.47 -12.96 -1.79
N ARG A 63 3.89 -11.76 -1.82
CA ARG A 63 4.60 -10.55 -1.39
C ARG A 63 4.85 -10.50 0.11
N MET A 64 3.93 -11.02 0.94
CA MET A 64 4.16 -11.16 2.38
C MET A 64 5.22 -12.23 2.67
N ASP A 65 5.16 -13.38 2.01
CA ASP A 65 6.08 -14.51 2.21
C ASP A 65 7.53 -14.14 1.82
N HIS A 66 7.70 -13.30 0.80
CA HIS A 66 9.00 -12.79 0.35
C HIS A 66 9.41 -11.48 1.02
N GLN A 67 8.69 -11.03 2.06
CA GLN A 67 8.98 -9.79 2.80
C GLN A 67 9.01 -8.54 1.89
N LEU A 68 8.27 -8.57 0.78
CA LEU A 68 8.03 -7.44 -0.16
C LEU A 68 6.85 -6.56 0.29
N MET A 69 6.17 -6.96 1.37
CA MET A 69 5.07 -6.27 2.03
C MET A 69 4.98 -6.77 3.49
N ASP A 70 4.56 -5.90 4.41
CA ASP A 70 4.21 -6.32 5.78
C ASP A 70 3.01 -7.27 5.77
N TYR A 71 2.98 -8.19 6.73
CA TYR A 71 1.84 -9.09 6.89
C TYR A 71 0.61 -8.31 7.38
N ASP A 72 -0.52 -8.48 6.70
CA ASP A 72 -1.80 -7.88 7.07
C ASP A 72 -2.93 -8.90 6.87
N GLU A 73 -4.03 -8.70 7.58
CA GLU A 73 -5.19 -9.59 7.51
C GLU A 73 -5.99 -9.37 6.22
N TRP A 74 -6.59 -10.45 5.70
CA TRP A 74 -7.37 -10.39 4.46
C TRP A 74 -8.52 -9.39 4.53
N THR A 75 -9.14 -9.25 5.70
CA THR A 75 -10.25 -8.33 5.95
C THR A 75 -9.84 -6.86 5.81
N HIS A 76 -8.66 -6.48 6.33
CA HIS A 76 -8.09 -5.13 6.16
C HIS A 76 -7.77 -4.82 4.70
N LEU A 77 -7.36 -5.83 3.95
CA LEU A 77 -7.09 -5.75 2.51
C LEU A 77 -8.36 -5.83 1.66
N GLY A 78 -9.54 -5.93 2.28
CA GLY A 78 -10.81 -6.02 1.58
C GLY A 78 -10.99 -7.32 0.78
N LEU A 79 -10.34 -8.41 1.20
CA LEU A 79 -10.42 -9.74 0.60
C LEU A 79 -11.21 -10.70 1.50
N PRO A 80 -11.89 -11.71 0.92
CA PRO A 80 -12.59 -12.71 1.70
C PRO A 80 -11.61 -13.57 2.53
N GLU A 81 -11.97 -13.85 3.77
CA GLU A 81 -11.25 -14.80 4.62
C GLU A 81 -11.36 -16.22 4.08
N ASP A 82 -10.32 -17.03 4.27
CA ASP A 82 -10.44 -18.46 4.06
C ASP A 82 -11.29 -19.03 5.19
N ALA A 83 -12.19 -19.95 4.88
CA ALA A 83 -12.97 -20.66 5.90
C ALA A 83 -12.10 -21.51 6.86
N SER A 84 -10.78 -21.53 6.67
CA SER A 84 -9.79 -22.26 7.46
C SER A 84 -8.91 -21.30 8.26
N GLY A 85 -9.34 -20.98 9.49
CA GLY A 85 -8.42 -20.67 10.57
C GLY A 85 -8.60 -19.31 11.24
N LYS A 86 -9.42 -19.29 12.30
CA LYS A 86 -9.30 -18.35 13.41
C LYS A 86 -7.82 -18.27 13.87
N SER A 87 -7.22 -17.08 13.85
CA SER A 87 -6.05 -16.57 14.62
C SER A 87 -5.39 -15.49 13.75
N ALA A 88 -5.54 -14.19 14.02
CA ALA A 88 -4.90 -13.56 15.16
C ALA A 88 -5.60 -12.25 15.54
N ASP A 89 -6.28 -12.27 16.69
CA ASP A 89 -6.52 -11.09 17.52
C ASP A 89 -5.18 -10.37 17.76
N HIS A 90 -4.87 -9.32 16.98
CA HIS A 90 -3.94 -8.27 17.39
C HIS A 90 -4.72 -6.96 17.44
N LYS A 91 -5.48 -6.84 18.53
CA LYS A 91 -5.88 -5.58 19.12
C LYS A 91 -4.64 -4.70 19.33
N SER A 92 -4.35 -3.81 18.40
CA SER A 92 -3.42 -2.71 18.64
C SER A 92 -4.13 -1.69 19.52
N ASN A 93 -4.07 -1.94 20.83
CA ASN A 93 -4.38 -0.98 21.86
C ASN A 93 -3.20 0.00 21.93
N SER A 94 -3.16 1.00 21.05
CA SER A 94 -2.22 2.11 21.19
C SER A 94 -2.87 3.22 22.00
N ALA A 95 -2.68 3.10 23.30
CA ALA A 95 -2.83 4.19 24.23
C ALA A 95 -1.96 5.38 23.79
N ASN A 96 -2.55 6.55 23.61
CA ASN A 96 -1.85 7.79 23.87
C ASN A 96 -2.72 8.66 24.78
N ASN A 97 -2.37 8.60 26.06
CA ASN A 97 -2.77 9.56 27.06
C ASN A 97 -1.84 10.78 26.89
N ASP A 98 -2.33 11.86 26.28
CA ASP A 98 -1.74 13.19 26.50
C ASP A 98 -2.75 14.01 27.32
N SER A 99 -2.75 13.76 28.63
CA SER A 99 -3.22 14.74 29.60
C SER A 99 -2.10 15.74 29.83
N ARG A 100 -2.14 16.91 29.18
CA ARG A 100 -1.42 18.08 29.68
C ARG A 100 -2.38 19.02 30.42
N PRO A 101 -2.27 19.15 31.75
CA PRO A 101 -2.99 20.16 32.50
C PRO A 101 -2.43 21.55 32.16
N GLY A 102 -3.33 22.54 32.14
CA GLY A 102 -3.00 23.91 31.77
C GLY A 102 -1.87 24.54 32.60
N GLN A 103 -1.19 25.49 31.97
CA GLN A 103 -0.49 26.55 32.68
C GLN A 103 -0.94 27.90 32.12
N ASN A 104 -1.60 28.61 33.03
CA ASN A 104 -2.01 30.00 33.02
C ASN A 104 -0.82 30.90 33.36
N ILE A 105 -0.39 31.80 32.48
CA ILE A 105 0.46 32.93 32.88
C ILE A 105 -0.02 34.20 32.15
N ARG A 106 -0.76 35.01 32.93
CA ARG A 106 -0.94 36.48 32.92
C ARG A 106 -1.13 37.23 31.61
#